data_AF-A0A9N8YJR9-F1
#
_entry.id   AF-A0A9N8YJR9-F1
#
_cell.length_a   1.000
_cell.length_b   1.000
_cell.length_c   1.000
_cell.angle_alpha   90.00
_cell.angle_beta   90.00
_cell.angle_gamma   90.00
#
_symmetry.space_group_name_H-M   'P 1'
#
loop_
_entity.id
_entity.type
_entity.pdbx_description
1 polymer ?
#
loop_
_entity_poly.entity_id
_entity_poly.type
_entity_poly.pdbx_seq_one_letter_code
_entity_poly.pdbx_strand_id
1 'polypeptide(L)'
;MTEEVVSLKNAAEKMDVLLDTLDELRASVTQEKLTQIRKTLFRGQGQSFDKSITHKLAKLCADAEDCVNRFEQLLTESKNEFQHAEATALEWEINQPKFITGSSFDEVPKRPSNHAQEMQNNTQLAKNELHGILDAWLVRAKKDRVYNVELEKIGTDAKGRLQGFMVSFNNVIKAGVSLTYEANYESTILLVSRVATFGYYEKKKIHESSDILLFQRITQLAINVLQQLDQKNIITELLDWISNYHDLFSLPCHKCSKFLAFQNPDDKFLLPIWRIVSEQNGRILSYHGGCLTGVVIFEE
;
A
#
# COMPACT_ATOMS: atom_id res chain seq x y z
N MET A 1 19.09 20.84 -11.58
CA MET A 1 18.26 20.44 -10.44
C MET A 1 16.80 20.62 -10.78
N THR A 2 16.22 19.55 -11.30
CA THR A 2 14.78 19.37 -11.49
C THR A 2 14.03 19.42 -10.16
N GLU A 3 12.72 19.74 -10.18
CA GLU A 3 11.83 19.75 -9.01
C GLU A 3 11.85 18.41 -8.26
N GLU A 4 12.08 17.30 -8.97
CA GLU A 4 12.19 15.95 -8.40
C GLU A 4 13.43 15.78 -7.51
N VAL A 5 14.60 16.28 -7.92
CA VAL A 5 15.83 16.22 -7.09
C VAL A 5 15.66 17.05 -5.82
N VAL A 6 15.01 18.22 -5.93
CA VAL A 6 14.67 19.06 -4.76
C VAL A 6 13.72 18.32 -3.81
N SER A 7 12.74 17.59 -4.35
CA SER A 7 11.78 16.80 -3.55
C SER A 7 12.45 15.64 -2.82
N LEU A 8 13.39 14.92 -3.45
CA LEU A 8 14.13 13.81 -2.83
C LEU A 8 15.02 14.30 -1.70
N LYS A 9 15.74 15.42 -1.91
CA LYS A 9 16.56 16.04 -0.88
C LYS A 9 15.73 16.49 0.34
N ASN A 10 14.59 17.13 0.11
CA ASN A 10 13.67 17.53 1.17
C ASN A 10 13.09 16.32 1.94
N ALA A 11 12.93 15.16 1.29
CA ALA A 11 12.48 13.94 1.96
C ALA A 11 13.58 13.35 2.86
N ALA A 12 14.83 13.31 2.39
CA ALA A 12 15.98 12.88 3.19
C ALA A 12 16.20 13.77 4.43
N GLU A 13 16.12 15.09 4.27
CA GLU A 13 16.22 16.04 5.40
C GLU A 13 15.12 15.84 6.45
N LYS A 14 13.90 15.49 6.03
CA LYS A 14 12.81 15.15 6.97
C LYS A 14 13.04 13.84 7.71
N MET A 15 13.72 12.87 7.09
CA MET A 15 14.09 11.62 7.75
C MET A 15 15.15 11.85 8.84
N ASP A 16 16.08 12.77 8.63
CA ASP A 16 17.06 13.16 9.66
C ASP A 16 16.38 13.74 10.90
N VAL A 17 15.40 14.63 10.72
CA VAL A 17 14.60 15.16 11.83
C VAL A 17 13.84 14.06 12.58
N LEU A 18 13.34 13.04 11.86
CA LEU A 18 12.66 11.90 12.47
C LEU A 18 13.61 10.99 13.27
N LEU A 19 14.83 10.78 12.78
CA LEU A 19 15.88 10.04 13.49
C LEU A 19 16.30 10.79 14.77
N ASP A 20 16.51 12.10 14.69
CA ASP A 20 16.81 12.93 15.88
C ASP A 20 15.67 12.86 16.92
N THR A 21 14.42 12.91 16.46
CA THR A 21 13.24 12.77 17.35
C THR A 21 13.18 11.37 17.98
N LEU A 22 13.61 10.34 17.24
CA LEU A 22 13.66 8.97 17.74
C LEU A 22 14.71 8.82 18.85
N ASP A 23 15.87 9.46 18.69
CA ASP A 23 16.94 9.49 19.70
C ASP A 23 16.51 10.21 20.97
N GLU A 24 15.75 11.31 20.85
CA GLU A 24 15.13 11.99 22.00
C GLU A 24 14.11 11.09 22.71
N LEU A 25 13.28 10.37 21.94
CA LEU A 25 12.34 9.38 22.46
C LEU A 25 13.07 8.23 23.17
N ARG A 26 14.15 7.71 22.60
CA ARG A 26 15.00 6.67 23.17
C ARG A 26 15.62 7.15 24.49
N ALA A 27 16.16 8.37 24.53
CA ALA A 27 16.65 9.01 25.74
C ALA A 27 15.54 9.15 26.80
N SER A 28 14.30 9.38 26.37
CA SER A 28 13.13 9.47 27.25
C SER A 28 12.62 8.12 27.77
N VAL A 29 12.96 7.01 27.11
CA VAL A 29 12.64 5.62 27.48
C VAL A 29 13.90 4.92 28.03
N THR A 30 14.78 5.65 28.71
CA THR A 30 15.98 5.06 29.30
C THR A 30 15.70 4.32 30.61
N GLN A 31 16.55 3.32 30.88
CA GLN A 31 16.68 2.62 32.17
C GLN A 31 16.72 3.58 33.38
N GLU A 32 17.21 4.81 33.20
CA GLU A 32 17.29 5.82 34.25
C GLU A 32 15.92 6.39 34.65
N LYS A 33 15.03 6.65 33.68
CA LYS A 33 13.63 7.05 33.96
C LYS A 33 12.82 5.89 34.53
N LEU A 34 13.07 4.66 34.11
CA LEU A 34 12.49 3.46 34.73
C LEU A 34 12.97 3.27 36.17
N THR A 35 14.24 3.55 36.43
CA THR A 35 14.84 3.52 37.77
C THR A 35 14.28 4.65 38.65
N GLN A 36 14.03 5.84 38.08
CA GLN A 36 13.33 6.92 38.77
C GLN A 36 11.87 6.56 39.06
N ILE A 37 11.10 6.04 38.10
CA ILE A 37 9.72 5.56 38.31
C ILE A 37 9.69 4.50 39.42
N ARG A 38 10.64 3.57 39.41
CA ARG A 38 10.83 2.55 40.46
C ARG A 38 11.17 3.16 41.83
N LYS A 39 11.92 4.26 41.89
CA LYS A 39 12.23 4.98 43.13
C LYS A 39 11.04 5.82 43.63
N THR A 40 10.31 6.48 42.73
CA THR A 40 9.23 7.42 43.06
C THR A 40 7.96 6.71 43.47
N LEU A 41 7.59 5.62 42.80
CA LEU A 41 6.40 4.83 43.16
C LEU A 41 6.56 4.10 44.51
N PHE A 42 7.79 3.90 44.99
CA PHE A 42 8.04 2.95 46.08
C PHE A 42 8.97 3.46 47.19
N ARG A 43 9.16 4.79 47.31
CA ARG A 43 9.64 5.41 48.56
C ARG A 43 8.57 5.21 49.65
N GLY A 44 8.56 4.06 50.33
CA GLY A 44 7.80 3.95 51.58
C GLY A 44 7.39 2.58 52.11
N GLN A 45 7.47 1.47 51.37
CA GLN A 45 6.97 0.20 51.89
C GLN A 45 7.93 -0.97 51.67
N GLY A 46 8.48 -1.47 52.78
CA GLY A 46 9.26 -2.70 52.86
C GLY A 46 8.40 -3.95 52.68
N GLN A 47 7.84 -4.16 51.50
CA GLN A 47 7.15 -5.40 51.14
C GLN A 47 7.77 -6.01 49.87
N SER A 48 7.93 -7.33 49.91
CA SER A 48 8.52 -8.12 48.84
C SER A 48 7.76 -7.91 47.54
N PHE A 49 8.48 -7.46 46.52
CA PHE A 49 7.94 -7.22 45.21
C PHE A 49 7.35 -8.51 44.63
N ASP A 50 6.14 -8.46 44.08
CA ASP A 50 5.62 -9.54 43.24
C ASP A 50 6.48 -9.59 41.98
N LYS A 51 7.37 -10.59 41.91
CA LYS A 51 8.29 -10.82 40.79
C LYS A 51 7.59 -10.79 39.43
N SER A 52 6.28 -11.09 39.39
CA SER A 52 5.41 -11.00 38.22
C SER A 52 5.34 -9.58 37.63
N ILE A 53 5.23 -8.55 38.47
CA ILE A 53 5.09 -7.15 38.01
C ILE A 53 6.43 -6.62 37.47
N THR A 54 7.55 -6.94 38.14
CA THR A 54 8.88 -6.52 37.66
C THR A 54 9.18 -7.15 36.31
N HIS A 55 8.83 -8.43 36.16
CA HIS A 55 9.05 -9.17 34.93
C HIS A 55 8.20 -8.60 33.78
N LYS A 56 6.93 -8.25 34.02
CA LYS A 56 6.07 -7.62 33.01
C LYS A 56 6.58 -6.25 32.58
N LEU A 57 7.03 -5.41 33.51
CA LEU A 57 7.61 -4.11 33.18
C LEU A 57 8.91 -4.24 32.40
N ALA A 58 9.80 -5.15 32.81
CA ALA A 58 11.05 -5.42 32.08
C ALA A 58 10.78 -5.89 30.65
N LYS A 59 9.78 -6.77 30.48
CA LYS A 59 9.36 -7.25 29.15
C LYS A 59 8.81 -6.13 28.28
N LEU A 60 7.90 -5.31 28.80
CA LEU A 60 7.35 -4.15 28.07
C LEU A 60 8.44 -3.17 27.62
N CYS A 61 9.48 -2.98 28.43
CA CYS A 61 10.61 -2.11 28.05
C CYS A 61 11.46 -2.74 26.94
N ALA A 62 11.74 -4.04 27.03
CA ALA A 62 12.44 -4.76 25.97
C ALA A 62 11.67 -4.76 24.65
N ASP A 63 10.35 -4.99 24.70
CA ASP A 63 9.47 -4.95 23.53
C ASP A 63 9.42 -3.53 22.90
N ALA A 64 9.41 -2.49 23.74
CA ALA A 64 9.46 -1.10 23.27
C ALA A 64 10.81 -0.74 22.64
N GLU A 65 11.93 -1.17 23.24
CA GLU A 65 13.27 -0.95 22.70
C GLU A 65 13.46 -1.67 21.36
N ASP A 66 12.97 -2.91 21.23
CA ASP A 66 12.98 -3.66 19.97
C ASP A 66 12.17 -2.96 18.88
N CYS A 67 10.99 -2.42 19.23
CA CYS A 67 10.16 -1.64 18.31
C CYS A 67 10.86 -0.37 17.82
N VAL A 68 11.56 0.35 18.71
CA VAL A 68 12.32 1.55 18.36
C VAL A 68 13.49 1.20 17.44
N ASN A 69 14.26 0.17 17.76
CA ASN A 69 15.39 -0.29 16.94
C ASN A 69 14.94 -0.70 15.53
N ARG A 70 13.79 -1.39 15.42
CA ARG A 70 13.24 -1.81 14.13
C ARG A 70 12.78 -0.62 13.29
N PHE A 71 12.23 0.41 13.93
CA PHE A 71 11.83 1.63 13.24
C PHE A 71 13.05 2.46 12.78
N GLU A 72 14.09 2.53 13.60
CA GLU A 72 15.39 3.15 13.26
C GLU A 72 16.03 2.46 12.04
N GLN A 73 16.00 1.13 12.00
CA GLN A 73 16.50 0.35 10.87
C GLN A 73 15.74 0.69 9.58
N LEU A 74 14.40 0.69 9.61
CA LEU A 74 13.57 0.99 8.45
C LEU A 74 13.77 2.43 7.94
N LEU A 75 13.92 3.39 8.85
CA LEU A 75 14.23 4.79 8.50
C LEU A 75 15.60 4.91 7.85
N THR A 76 16.60 4.19 8.36
CA THR A 76 17.97 4.19 7.81
C THR A 76 18.00 3.55 6.42
N GLU A 77 17.34 2.42 6.23
CA GLU A 77 17.20 1.76 4.93
C GLU A 77 16.52 2.69 3.91
N SER A 78 15.40 3.30 4.30
CA SER A 78 14.69 4.26 3.43
C SER A 78 15.56 5.46 3.07
N LYS A 79 16.29 6.03 4.03
CA LYS A 79 17.22 7.15 3.80
C LYS A 79 18.30 6.79 2.77
N ASN A 80 18.89 5.60 2.90
CA ASN A 80 19.91 5.13 1.97
C ASN A 80 19.35 4.97 0.54
N GLU A 81 18.12 4.48 0.40
CA GLU A 81 17.44 4.38 -0.89
C GLU A 81 17.21 5.77 -1.52
N PHE A 82 16.77 6.75 -0.73
CA PHE A 82 16.57 8.12 -1.19
C PHE A 82 17.89 8.78 -1.64
N GLN A 83 18.96 8.60 -0.87
CA GLN A 83 20.30 9.13 -1.22
C GLN A 83 20.87 8.46 -2.48
N HIS A 84 20.65 7.15 -2.64
CA HIS A 84 21.04 6.44 -3.85
C HIS A 84 20.29 6.96 -5.08
N ALA A 85 18.96 7.14 -4.96
CA ALA A 85 18.13 7.69 -6.02
C ALA A 85 18.53 9.13 -6.40
N GLU A 86 18.87 9.98 -5.40
CA GLU A 86 19.39 11.32 -5.64
C GLU A 86 20.71 11.29 -6.41
N ALA A 87 21.66 10.43 -6.02
CA ALA A 87 22.95 10.29 -6.70
C ALA A 87 22.80 9.84 -8.16
N THR A 88 21.93 8.86 -8.42
CA THR A 88 21.63 8.37 -9.78
C THR A 88 20.96 9.46 -10.63
N ALA A 89 20.03 10.23 -10.06
CA ALA A 89 19.39 11.34 -10.76
C ALA A 89 20.40 12.45 -11.13
N LEU A 90 21.34 12.78 -10.23
CA LEU A 90 22.39 13.75 -10.49
C LEU A 90 23.35 13.29 -11.60
N GLU A 91 23.75 12.01 -11.57
CA GLU A 91 24.63 11.42 -12.58
C GLU A 91 24.00 11.43 -13.98
N TRP A 92 22.68 11.20 -14.05
CA TRP A 92 21.92 11.32 -15.30
C TRP A 92 21.83 12.78 -15.79
N GLU A 93 21.64 13.75 -14.88
CA GLU A 93 21.58 15.18 -15.22
C GLU A 93 22.94 15.69 -15.76
N ILE A 94 24.05 15.18 -15.22
CA ILE A 94 25.42 15.54 -15.64
C ILE A 94 25.77 14.93 -17.01
N ASN A 95 25.31 13.71 -17.28
CA ASN A 95 25.63 12.97 -18.51
C ASN A 95 24.68 13.25 -19.67
N GLN A 96 23.77 14.22 -19.55
CA GLN A 96 22.95 14.63 -20.69
C GLN A 96 23.83 15.24 -21.80
N PRO A 97 23.70 14.78 -23.06
CA PRO A 97 24.41 15.37 -24.17
C PRO A 97 23.96 16.82 -24.35
N LYS A 98 24.87 17.76 -24.09
CA LYS A 98 24.66 19.19 -24.36
C LYS A 98 24.45 19.38 -25.86
N PHE A 99 23.20 19.54 -26.28
CA PHE A 99 22.89 19.96 -27.64
C PHE A 99 23.47 21.36 -27.86
N ILE A 100 24.52 21.43 -28.68
CA ILE A 100 25.08 22.68 -29.20
C ILE A 100 24.06 23.25 -30.18
N THR A 101 23.27 24.23 -29.75
CA THR A 101 22.43 25.02 -30.65
C THR A 101 23.30 26.07 -31.31
N GLY A 102 23.75 25.80 -32.54
CA GLY A 102 24.47 26.79 -33.33
C GLY A 102 24.99 26.26 -34.65
N SER A 103 24.14 26.22 -35.67
CA SER A 103 24.43 26.61 -37.07
C SER A 103 23.31 26.13 -38.00
N SER A 104 22.91 27.02 -38.90
CA SER A 104 22.00 26.77 -39.99
C SER A 104 22.50 25.62 -40.86
N PHE A 105 21.64 24.65 -41.13
CA PHE A 105 21.77 23.80 -42.30
C PHE A 105 20.41 23.69 -42.98
N ASP A 106 20.47 23.89 -44.29
CA ASP A 106 19.35 23.97 -45.22
C ASP A 106 18.42 22.76 -45.16
N GLU A 107 17.20 23.03 -45.63
CA GLU A 107 16.09 22.10 -45.81
C GLU A 107 16.52 20.78 -46.46
N VAL A 108 16.62 19.73 -45.64
CA VAL A 108 16.57 18.35 -46.10
C VAL A 108 15.15 17.82 -45.83
N PRO A 109 14.46 17.21 -46.80
CA PRO A 109 13.12 16.68 -46.58
C PRO A 109 13.18 15.56 -45.53
N LYS A 110 12.59 15.81 -44.35
CA LYS A 110 12.42 14.78 -43.31
C LYS A 110 11.46 13.70 -43.82
N ARG A 111 12.00 12.56 -44.24
CA ARG A 111 11.27 11.29 -44.16
C ARG A 111 10.91 11.07 -42.69
N PRO A 112 9.65 10.79 -42.33
CA PRO A 112 9.33 10.37 -40.98
C PRO A 112 10.11 9.10 -40.69
N SER A 113 10.89 9.09 -39.60
CA SER A 113 11.59 7.88 -39.18
C SER A 113 10.56 6.87 -38.68
N ASN A 114 10.63 5.63 -39.19
CA ASN A 114 9.76 4.52 -38.79
C ASN A 114 9.65 4.35 -37.27
N HIS A 115 10.67 4.78 -36.53
CA HIS A 115 10.75 4.71 -35.07
C HIS A 115 9.72 5.59 -34.32
N ALA A 116 9.41 6.78 -34.84
CA ALA A 116 8.39 7.67 -34.25
C ALA A 116 6.97 7.12 -34.48
N GLN A 117 6.77 6.46 -35.61
CA GLN A 117 5.51 5.83 -35.99
C GLN A 117 5.29 4.50 -35.24
N GLU A 118 6.36 3.73 -34.99
CA GLU A 118 6.34 2.56 -34.09
C GLU A 118 6.05 2.95 -32.63
N MET A 119 6.66 4.02 -32.11
CA MET A 119 6.35 4.49 -30.74
C MET A 119 4.89 4.98 -30.61
N GLN A 120 4.34 5.65 -31.63
CA GLN A 120 2.93 6.05 -31.64
C GLN A 120 1.99 4.83 -31.71
N ASN A 121 2.31 3.84 -32.54
CA ASN A 121 1.53 2.61 -32.63
C ASN A 121 1.56 1.80 -31.33
N ASN A 122 2.72 1.69 -30.68
CA ASN A 122 2.85 1.00 -29.39
C ASN A 122 2.12 1.73 -28.25
N THR A 123 2.10 3.07 -28.28
CA THR A 123 1.34 3.88 -27.31
C THR A 123 -0.18 3.70 -27.49
N GLN A 124 -0.64 3.61 -28.74
CA GLN A 124 -2.05 3.36 -29.05
C GLN A 124 -2.48 1.92 -28.69
N LEU A 125 -1.59 0.94 -28.82
CA LEU A 125 -1.82 -0.45 -28.40
C LEU A 125 -2.01 -0.54 -26.88
N ALA A 126 -1.08 0.06 -26.10
CA ALA A 126 -1.14 0.07 -24.64
C ALA A 126 -2.37 0.83 -24.10
N LYS A 127 -2.83 1.87 -24.82
CA LYS A 127 -4.06 2.60 -24.50
C LYS A 127 -5.30 1.71 -24.58
N ASN A 128 -5.42 0.92 -25.64
CA ASN A 128 -6.59 0.06 -25.86
C ASN A 128 -6.60 -1.15 -24.93
N GLU A 129 -5.42 -1.64 -24.54
CA GLU A 129 -5.27 -2.85 -23.73
C GLU A 129 -5.81 -2.66 -22.30
N LEU A 130 -5.42 -1.60 -21.59
CA LEU A 130 -5.90 -1.39 -20.21
C LEU A 130 -7.41 -1.10 -20.14
N HIS A 131 -7.94 -0.31 -21.08
CA HIS A 131 -9.38 -0.11 -21.16
C HIS A 131 -10.12 -1.44 -21.38
N GLY A 132 -9.61 -2.28 -22.28
CA GLY A 132 -10.14 -3.63 -22.53
C GLY A 132 -10.05 -4.53 -21.30
N ILE A 133 -8.95 -4.51 -20.55
CA ILE A 133 -8.77 -5.28 -19.32
C ILE A 133 -9.81 -4.89 -18.26
N LEU A 134 -9.99 -3.59 -18.01
CA LEU A 134 -10.95 -3.11 -17.02
C LEU A 134 -12.39 -3.43 -17.42
N ASP A 135 -12.74 -3.25 -18.69
CA ASP A 135 -14.09 -3.52 -19.19
C ASP A 135 -14.39 -5.03 -19.18
N ALA A 136 -13.43 -5.87 -19.57
CA ALA A 136 -13.55 -7.33 -19.49
C ALA A 136 -13.67 -7.81 -18.04
N TRP A 137 -12.85 -7.28 -17.13
CA TRP A 137 -12.94 -7.59 -15.71
C TRP A 137 -14.31 -7.20 -15.14
N LEU A 138 -14.82 -6.01 -15.49
CA LEU A 138 -16.12 -5.54 -15.00
C LEU A 138 -17.28 -6.43 -15.47
N VAL A 139 -17.26 -6.87 -16.74
CA VAL A 139 -18.24 -7.81 -17.28
C VAL A 139 -18.20 -9.13 -16.52
N ARG A 140 -16.99 -9.68 -16.29
CA ARG A 140 -16.81 -10.91 -15.51
C ARG A 140 -17.31 -10.74 -14.07
N ALA A 141 -16.92 -9.66 -13.40
CA ALA A 141 -17.32 -9.38 -12.02
C ALA A 141 -18.84 -9.28 -11.88
N LYS A 142 -19.53 -8.60 -12.81
CA LYS A 142 -21.00 -8.49 -12.81
C LYS A 142 -21.72 -9.81 -13.08
N LYS A 143 -21.07 -10.75 -13.78
CA LYS A 143 -21.63 -12.07 -14.07
C LYS A 143 -21.44 -13.05 -12.92
N ASP A 144 -20.24 -13.07 -12.35
CA ASP A 144 -19.80 -14.14 -11.44
C ASP A 144 -20.00 -13.78 -9.96
N ARG A 145 -20.25 -12.51 -9.65
CA ARG A 145 -20.38 -12.02 -8.26
C ARG A 145 -21.81 -11.60 -7.95
N VAL A 146 -22.20 -11.80 -6.69
CA VAL A 146 -23.55 -11.50 -6.16
C VAL A 146 -23.72 -10.01 -5.83
N TYR A 147 -22.70 -9.19 -6.07
CA TYR A 147 -22.65 -7.79 -5.68
C TYR A 147 -22.54 -6.84 -6.87
N ASN A 148 -23.16 -5.66 -6.74
CA ASN A 148 -23.06 -4.59 -7.72
C ASN A 148 -21.61 -4.05 -7.75
N VAL A 149 -21.07 -3.89 -8.95
CA VAL A 149 -19.74 -3.33 -9.17
C VAL A 149 -19.86 -2.15 -10.13
N GLU A 150 -19.33 -1.02 -9.71
CA GLU A 150 -19.24 0.20 -10.51
C GLU A 150 -17.78 0.56 -10.71
N LEU A 151 -17.43 0.99 -11.92
CA LEU A 151 -16.07 1.38 -12.27
C LEU A 151 -16.10 2.74 -12.97
N GLU A 152 -15.30 3.66 -12.48
CA GLU A 152 -15.11 5.00 -13.01
C GLU A 152 -13.64 5.18 -13.43
N LYS A 153 -13.41 5.60 -14.67
CA LYS A 153 -12.07 5.88 -15.21
C LYS A 153 -11.69 7.33 -14.88
N ILE A 154 -10.50 7.55 -14.32
CA ILE A 154 -10.07 8.86 -13.79
C ILE A 154 -8.87 9.37 -14.59
N GLY A 155 -9.13 10.42 -15.38
CA GLY A 155 -8.11 11.19 -16.07
C GLY A 155 -7.39 10.44 -17.19
N THR A 156 -6.75 11.21 -18.06
CA THR A 156 -5.83 10.69 -19.07
C THR A 156 -4.61 11.59 -19.16
N ASP A 157 -3.44 11.00 -19.40
CA ASP A 157 -2.22 11.78 -19.61
C ASP A 157 -2.21 12.46 -20.99
N ALA A 158 -1.15 13.23 -21.28
CA ALA A 158 -0.99 13.92 -22.56
C ALA A 158 -0.93 12.98 -23.78
N LYS A 159 -0.68 11.68 -23.56
CA LYS A 159 -0.67 10.63 -24.59
C LYS A 159 -2.02 9.90 -24.67
N GLY A 160 -3.01 10.32 -23.89
CA GLY A 160 -4.35 9.73 -23.84
C GLY A 160 -4.41 8.39 -23.11
N ARG A 161 -3.43 8.07 -22.25
CA ARG A 161 -3.40 6.85 -21.43
C ARG A 161 -4.09 7.09 -20.09
N LEU A 162 -4.77 6.07 -19.57
CA LEU A 162 -5.56 6.17 -18.33
C LEU A 162 -4.66 6.40 -17.10
N GLN A 163 -4.91 7.45 -16.32
CA GLN A 163 -4.08 7.78 -15.14
C GLN A 163 -4.56 7.12 -13.85
N GLY A 164 -5.78 6.63 -13.82
CA GLY A 164 -6.32 5.92 -12.68
C GLY A 164 -7.76 5.51 -12.87
N PHE A 165 -8.31 4.84 -11.87
CA PHE A 165 -9.72 4.48 -11.84
C PHE A 165 -10.20 4.32 -10.39
N MET A 166 -11.51 4.42 -10.20
CA MET A 166 -12.20 4.12 -8.96
C MET A 166 -13.11 2.93 -9.21
N VAL A 167 -13.05 1.93 -8.34
CA VAL A 167 -13.99 0.80 -8.34
C VAL A 167 -14.80 0.83 -7.04
N SER A 168 -16.12 0.62 -7.15
CA SER A 168 -17.03 0.56 -6.01
C SER A 168 -17.70 -0.80 -5.96
N PHE A 169 -17.79 -1.39 -4.77
CA PHE A 169 -18.42 -2.66 -4.53
C PHE A 169 -19.62 -2.47 -3.60
N ASN A 170 -20.82 -2.71 -4.14
CA ASN A 170 -22.10 -2.84 -3.43
C ASN A 170 -22.46 -1.69 -2.48
N ASN A 171 -22.00 -0.48 -2.81
CA ASN A 171 -22.17 0.69 -1.96
C ASN A 171 -21.54 0.56 -0.56
N VAL A 172 -20.51 -0.29 -0.43
CA VAL A 172 -19.80 -0.56 0.82
C VAL A 172 -18.39 0.01 0.78
N ILE A 173 -17.59 -0.46 -0.17
CA ILE A 173 -16.17 -0.12 -0.30
C ILE A 173 -15.91 0.50 -1.67
N LYS A 174 -15.08 1.53 -1.68
CA LYS A 174 -14.48 2.14 -2.85
C LYS A 174 -12.98 1.91 -2.81
N ALA A 175 -12.39 1.65 -3.97
CA ALA A 175 -10.95 1.61 -4.11
C ALA A 175 -10.52 2.44 -5.31
N GLY A 176 -9.62 3.39 -5.03
CA GLY A 176 -8.95 4.22 -6.01
C GLY A 176 -7.60 3.64 -6.35
N VAL A 177 -7.29 3.55 -7.64
CA VAL A 177 -6.01 3.10 -8.16
C VAL A 177 -5.45 4.17 -9.06
N SER A 178 -4.25 4.66 -8.74
CA SER A 178 -3.47 5.55 -9.62
C SER A 178 -2.41 4.75 -10.37
N LEU A 179 -2.15 5.16 -11.60
CA LEU A 179 -1.29 4.48 -12.54
C LEU A 179 -0.20 5.43 -13.03
N THR A 180 1.01 4.89 -13.19
CA THR A 180 2.13 5.58 -13.82
C THR A 180 2.66 4.69 -14.94
N TYR A 181 3.20 5.33 -15.99
CA TYR A 181 3.76 4.63 -17.13
C TYR A 181 5.22 4.99 -17.30
N GLU A 182 6.10 4.02 -17.12
CA GLU A 182 7.52 4.20 -17.34
C GLU A 182 7.88 3.74 -18.75
N ALA A 183 8.59 4.61 -19.48
CA ALA A 183 9.11 4.26 -20.79
C ALA A 183 10.50 3.64 -20.61
N ASN A 184 10.65 2.40 -21.06
CA ASN A 184 11.94 1.78 -21.29
C ASN A 184 12.27 1.80 -22.78
N TYR A 185 13.52 1.53 -23.16
CA TYR A 185 13.98 1.59 -24.55
C TYR A 185 13.15 0.72 -25.51
N GLU A 186 12.54 -0.36 -25.02
CA GLU A 186 11.80 -1.33 -25.83
C GLU A 186 10.28 -1.37 -25.56
N SER A 187 9.82 -0.86 -24.42
CA SER A 187 8.40 -0.97 -24.03
C SER A 187 7.97 0.09 -23.02
N THR A 188 6.66 0.28 -22.90
CA THR A 188 6.06 1.05 -21.80
C THR A 188 5.57 0.09 -20.74
N ILE A 189 6.05 0.24 -19.52
CA ILE A 189 5.63 -0.56 -18.36
C ILE A 189 4.54 0.21 -17.62
N LEU A 190 3.43 -0.47 -17.31
CA LEU A 190 2.36 0.05 -16.46
C LEU A 190 2.71 -0.26 -14.99
N LEU A 191 2.69 0.77 -14.14
CA LEU A 191 2.91 0.64 -12.72
C LEU A 191 1.69 1.15 -11.94
N VAL A 192 1.34 0.44 -10.88
CA VAL A 192 0.36 0.94 -9.89
C VAL A 192 1.10 1.85 -8.92
N SER A 193 0.93 3.16 -9.07
CA SER A 193 1.63 4.15 -8.24
C SER A 193 0.95 4.40 -6.90
N ARG A 194 -0.36 4.17 -6.81
CA ARG A 194 -1.09 4.29 -5.55
C ARG A 194 -2.33 3.40 -5.56
N VAL A 195 -2.63 2.86 -4.38
CA VAL A 195 -3.94 2.31 -4.04
C VAL A 195 -4.43 3.03 -2.79
N ALA A 196 -5.72 3.35 -2.77
CA ALA A 196 -6.41 3.87 -1.59
C ALA A 196 -7.80 3.25 -1.51
N THR A 197 -8.22 2.85 -0.32
CA THR A 197 -9.57 2.34 -0.09
C THR A 197 -10.35 3.26 0.84
N PHE A 198 -11.66 3.31 0.64
CA PHE A 198 -12.57 4.22 1.31
C PHE A 198 -13.91 3.51 1.56
N GLY A 199 -14.66 4.01 2.53
CA GLY A 199 -16.07 3.74 2.65
C GLY A 199 -16.82 4.37 1.48
N TYR A 200 -17.87 3.73 1.01
CA TYR A 200 -18.58 4.19 -0.18
C TYR A 200 -19.08 5.63 -0.11
N TYR A 201 -19.51 6.09 1.07
CA TYR A 201 -20.01 7.45 1.26
C TYR A 201 -18.91 8.48 1.56
N GLU A 202 -17.65 8.06 1.70
CA GLU A 202 -16.54 8.99 1.86
C GLU A 202 -16.29 9.75 0.55
N LYS A 203 -16.27 11.09 0.64
CA LYS A 203 -15.99 11.98 -0.49
C LYS A 203 -14.49 12.28 -0.57
N LYS A 204 -13.68 11.22 -0.72
CA LYS A 204 -12.21 11.30 -0.79
C LYS A 204 -11.73 11.03 -2.21
N LYS A 205 -10.64 11.69 -2.60
CA LYS A 205 -9.91 11.46 -3.86
C LYS A 205 -8.84 10.39 -3.66
N ILE A 206 -8.36 9.79 -4.76
CA ILE A 206 -7.37 8.69 -4.73
C ILE A 206 -6.10 9.05 -3.93
N HIS A 207 -5.67 10.31 -3.97
CA HIS A 207 -4.47 10.79 -3.26
C HIS A 207 -4.70 11.05 -1.76
N GLU A 208 -5.94 11.02 -1.28
CA GLU A 208 -6.26 11.22 0.12
C GLU A 208 -6.24 9.89 0.88
N SER A 209 -6.35 9.98 2.21
CA SER A 209 -6.56 8.84 3.10
C SER A 209 -8.01 8.82 3.56
N SER A 210 -8.56 7.62 3.77
CA SER A 210 -9.86 7.45 4.42
C SER A 210 -9.84 8.02 5.84
N ASP A 211 -10.97 8.54 6.31
CA ASP A 211 -11.14 8.97 7.71
C ASP A 211 -11.42 7.79 8.65
N ILE A 212 -11.68 6.60 8.09
CA ILE A 212 -12.05 5.39 8.82
C ILE A 212 -10.84 4.44 8.86
N LEU A 213 -10.41 4.09 10.08
CA LEU A 213 -9.24 3.24 10.33
C LEU A 213 -9.29 1.90 9.57
N LEU A 214 -10.49 1.32 9.44
CA LEU A 214 -10.70 0.08 8.70
C LEU A 214 -10.18 0.18 7.25
N PHE A 215 -10.57 1.22 6.51
CA PHE A 215 -10.14 1.39 5.12
C PHE A 215 -8.69 1.89 5.00
N GLN A 216 -8.20 2.68 5.98
CA GLN A 216 -6.76 2.95 6.05
C GLN A 216 -5.94 1.65 6.15
N ARG A 217 -6.42 0.68 6.91
CA ARG A 217 -5.74 -0.61 7.08
C ARG A 217 -5.86 -1.51 5.84
N ILE A 218 -7.03 -1.56 5.19
CA ILE A 218 -7.18 -2.27 3.90
C ILE A 218 -6.22 -1.67 2.87
N THR A 219 -6.04 -0.34 2.86
CA THR A 219 -5.08 0.35 1.99
C THR A 219 -3.65 -0.13 2.23
N GLN A 220 -3.21 -0.23 3.49
CA GLN A 220 -1.88 -0.75 3.83
C GLN A 220 -1.69 -2.20 3.35
N LEU A 221 -2.70 -3.05 3.53
CA LEU A 221 -2.65 -4.44 3.07
C LEU A 221 -2.58 -4.52 1.54
N ALA A 222 -3.32 -3.66 0.83
CA ALA A 222 -3.28 -3.60 -0.63
C ALA A 222 -1.87 -3.26 -1.13
N ILE A 223 -1.21 -2.26 -0.52
CA ILE A 223 0.16 -1.86 -0.85
C ILE A 223 1.13 -3.04 -0.69
N ASN A 224 1.02 -3.80 0.40
CA ASN A 224 1.88 -4.95 0.63
C ASN A 224 1.64 -6.07 -0.39
N VAL A 225 0.39 -6.27 -0.80
CA VAL A 225 0.02 -7.30 -1.78
C VAL A 225 0.51 -6.96 -3.18
N LEU A 226 0.55 -5.69 -3.58
CA LEU A 226 1.07 -5.27 -4.89
C LEU A 226 2.47 -5.82 -5.19
N GLN A 227 3.32 -5.97 -4.18
CA GLN A 227 4.67 -6.51 -4.34
C GLN A 227 4.70 -8.00 -4.70
N GLN A 228 3.58 -8.71 -4.52
CA GLN A 228 3.46 -10.15 -4.70
C GLN A 228 2.68 -10.53 -5.97
N LEU A 229 2.02 -9.57 -6.63
CA LEU A 229 1.18 -9.83 -7.81
C LEU A 229 2.01 -9.95 -9.08
N ASP A 230 1.50 -10.73 -10.04
CA ASP A 230 2.10 -10.81 -11.37
C ASP A 230 1.93 -9.47 -12.09
N GLN A 231 3.05 -8.86 -12.51
CA GLN A 231 3.06 -7.58 -13.21
C GLN A 231 2.19 -7.59 -14.49
N LYS A 232 2.07 -8.74 -15.16
CA LYS A 232 1.22 -8.85 -16.37
C LYS A 232 -0.27 -8.76 -16.06
N ASN A 233 -0.68 -9.21 -14.88
CA ASN A 233 -2.09 -9.33 -14.48
C ASN A 233 -2.42 -8.47 -13.24
N ILE A 234 -1.53 -7.55 -12.88
CA ILE A 234 -1.55 -6.81 -11.62
C ILE A 234 -2.89 -6.11 -11.38
N ILE A 235 -3.49 -5.54 -12.43
CA ILE A 235 -4.77 -4.85 -12.33
C ILE A 235 -5.91 -5.81 -12.01
N THR A 236 -5.99 -6.94 -12.73
CA THR A 236 -7.05 -7.93 -12.50
C THR A 236 -6.91 -8.63 -11.16
N GLU A 237 -5.68 -8.98 -10.76
CA GLU A 237 -5.43 -9.63 -9.48
C GLU A 237 -5.68 -8.69 -8.30
N LEU A 238 -5.27 -7.42 -8.40
CA LEU A 238 -5.57 -6.40 -7.40
C LEU A 238 -7.08 -6.20 -7.26
N LEU A 239 -7.80 -6.08 -8.37
CA LEU A 239 -9.25 -5.90 -8.35
C LEU A 239 -9.97 -7.11 -7.73
N ASP A 240 -9.53 -8.32 -8.06
CA ASP A 240 -10.05 -9.55 -7.45
C ASP A 240 -9.75 -9.59 -5.95
N TRP A 241 -8.54 -9.19 -5.55
CA TRP A 241 -8.14 -9.11 -4.15
C TRP A 241 -9.00 -8.11 -3.37
N ILE A 242 -9.18 -6.88 -3.88
CA ILE A 242 -10.01 -5.84 -3.25
C ILE A 242 -11.46 -6.33 -3.14
N SER A 243 -11.96 -6.99 -4.18
CA SER A 243 -13.33 -7.51 -4.22
C SER A 243 -13.61 -8.51 -3.08
N ASN A 244 -12.60 -9.24 -2.61
CA ASN A 244 -12.74 -10.17 -1.49
C ASN A 244 -12.98 -9.47 -0.14
N TYR A 245 -12.74 -8.15 -0.04
CA TYR A 245 -13.06 -7.38 1.17
C TYR A 245 -14.54 -6.95 1.21
N HIS A 246 -15.28 -7.07 0.11
CA HIS A 246 -16.74 -6.92 0.14
C HIS A 246 -17.39 -7.92 1.11
N ASP A 247 -16.86 -9.15 1.17
CA ASP A 247 -17.35 -10.20 2.05
C ASP A 247 -17.34 -9.79 3.53
N LEU A 248 -16.42 -8.90 3.94
CA LEU A 248 -16.37 -8.39 5.31
C LEU A 248 -17.71 -7.82 5.76
N PHE A 249 -18.40 -7.14 4.85
CA PHE A 249 -19.58 -6.36 5.15
C PHE A 249 -20.88 -7.04 4.73
N SER A 250 -20.78 -8.12 3.97
CA SER A 250 -21.93 -8.82 3.38
C SER A 250 -22.11 -10.23 3.89
N LEU A 251 -21.05 -10.87 4.40
CA LEU A 251 -21.13 -12.22 4.94
C LEU A 251 -21.08 -12.22 6.47
N PRO A 252 -21.98 -12.96 7.13
CA PRO A 252 -21.84 -13.27 8.54
C PRO A 252 -20.74 -14.31 8.75
N CYS A 253 -20.04 -14.21 9.88
CA CYS A 253 -19.18 -15.27 10.37
C CYS A 253 -20.00 -16.52 10.66
N HIS A 254 -19.56 -17.67 10.15
CA HIS A 254 -20.30 -18.92 10.28
C HIS A 254 -20.47 -19.37 11.75
N LYS A 255 -19.50 -19.07 12.63
CA LYS A 255 -19.55 -19.46 14.04
C LYS A 255 -20.41 -18.52 14.90
N CYS A 256 -20.21 -17.21 14.79
CA CYS A 256 -20.84 -16.23 15.68
C CYS A 256 -22.01 -15.46 15.05
N SER A 257 -22.27 -15.67 13.76
CA SER A 257 -23.33 -15.01 12.96
C SER A 257 -23.24 -13.47 12.85
N LYS A 258 -22.21 -12.83 13.43
CA LYS A 258 -21.94 -11.39 13.24
C LYS A 258 -21.21 -11.15 11.92
N PHE A 259 -21.40 -9.98 11.28
CA PHE A 259 -20.63 -9.64 10.08
C PHE A 259 -19.13 -9.66 10.35
N LEU A 260 -18.38 -10.09 9.34
CA LEU A 260 -16.92 -10.27 9.40
C LEU A 260 -16.17 -8.97 9.69
N ALA A 261 -16.72 -7.81 9.30
CA ALA A 261 -16.20 -6.49 9.60
C ALA A 261 -16.28 -6.12 11.10
N PHE A 262 -17.22 -6.69 11.84
CA PHE A 262 -17.41 -6.43 13.26
C PHE A 262 -16.70 -7.49 14.09
N GLN A 263 -15.39 -7.33 14.23
CA GLN A 263 -14.66 -8.01 15.29
C GLN A 263 -14.76 -7.21 16.60
N ASN A 264 -14.28 -7.81 17.70
CA ASN A 264 -14.42 -7.24 19.04
C ASN A 264 -14.06 -5.74 19.05
N PRO A 265 -14.75 -4.87 19.80
CA PRO A 265 -14.43 -3.43 19.85
C PRO A 265 -12.97 -3.13 20.21
N ASP A 266 -12.31 -4.06 20.88
CA ASP A 266 -10.92 -3.98 21.32
C ASP A 266 -9.91 -4.46 20.26
N ASP A 267 -10.35 -5.19 19.22
CA ASP A 267 -9.49 -5.67 18.13
C ASP A 267 -9.23 -4.53 17.16
N LYS A 268 -8.17 -3.76 17.43
CA LYS A 268 -7.67 -2.65 16.58
C LYS A 268 -7.16 -3.07 15.20
N PHE A 269 -7.28 -4.36 14.85
CA PHE A 269 -6.70 -4.94 13.66
C PHE A 269 -7.79 -5.59 12.82
N LEU A 270 -7.77 -5.31 11.51
CA LEU A 270 -8.40 -6.21 10.53
C LEU A 270 -7.68 -7.55 10.62
N LEU A 271 -8.28 -8.51 11.35
CA LEU A 271 -7.77 -9.87 11.31
C LEU A 271 -8.10 -10.50 9.96
N PRO A 272 -7.23 -11.40 9.45
CA PRO A 272 -7.50 -12.11 8.22
C PRO A 272 -8.87 -12.77 8.26
N ILE A 273 -9.60 -12.68 7.14
CA ILE A 273 -10.82 -13.47 6.93
C ILE A 273 -10.37 -14.88 6.62
N TRP A 274 -10.82 -15.83 7.42
CA TRP A 274 -10.57 -17.23 7.15
C TRP A 274 -11.72 -17.80 6.35
N ARG A 275 -11.40 -18.45 5.24
CA ARG A 275 -12.34 -19.11 4.36
C ARG A 275 -12.03 -20.61 4.37
N ILE A 276 -13.01 -21.43 4.70
CA ILE A 276 -12.91 -22.89 4.68
C ILE A 276 -13.95 -23.42 3.71
N VAL A 277 -13.56 -24.34 2.83
CA VAL A 277 -14.51 -25.05 1.98
C VAL A 277 -15.15 -26.16 2.82
N SER A 278 -16.47 -26.11 2.97
CA SER A 278 -17.22 -27.15 3.69
C SER A 278 -17.15 -28.47 2.93
N GLU A 279 -16.62 -29.51 3.56
CA GLU A 279 -16.56 -30.86 3.00
C GLU A 279 -17.96 -31.43 2.65
N GLN A 280 -19.00 -31.02 3.39
CA GLN A 280 -20.35 -31.58 3.24
C GLN A 280 -21.07 -31.12 1.97
N ASN A 281 -20.79 -29.91 1.49
CA ASN A 281 -21.54 -29.30 0.39
C ASN A 281 -20.71 -28.41 -0.54
N GLY A 282 -19.39 -28.38 -0.37
CA GLY A 282 -18.46 -27.56 -1.15
C GLY A 282 -18.63 -26.06 -0.96
N ARG A 283 -19.42 -25.59 0.01
CA ARG A 283 -19.66 -24.15 0.21
C ARG A 283 -18.51 -23.51 0.96
N ILE A 284 -18.13 -22.31 0.53
CA ILE A 284 -17.15 -21.49 1.25
C ILE A 284 -17.81 -20.92 2.51
N LEU A 285 -17.23 -21.23 3.67
CA LEU A 285 -17.62 -20.73 4.98
C LEU A 285 -16.58 -19.71 5.45
N SER A 286 -17.06 -18.53 5.85
CA SER A 286 -16.20 -17.43 6.29
C SER A 286 -16.24 -17.27 7.81
N TYR A 287 -15.08 -17.04 8.42
CA TYR A 287 -14.93 -16.90 9.87
C TYR A 287 -14.10 -15.67 10.23
N HIS A 288 -14.42 -15.05 11.36
CA HIS A 288 -13.48 -14.14 12.04
C HIS A 288 -12.24 -14.92 12.48
N GLY A 289 -11.07 -14.27 12.52
CA GLY A 289 -9.81 -14.88 13.00
C GLY A 289 -9.94 -15.56 14.37
N GLY A 290 -10.56 -14.87 15.35
CA GLY A 290 -10.80 -15.45 16.68
C GLY A 290 -11.88 -16.56 16.70
N CYS A 291 -12.77 -16.58 15.72
CA CYS A 291 -13.82 -17.60 15.61
C CYS A 291 -13.30 -18.92 15.05
N LEU A 292 -12.17 -18.93 14.34
CA LEU A 292 -11.58 -20.14 13.78
C LEU A 292 -11.03 -21.10 14.86
N THR A 293 -10.77 -20.60 16.07
CA THR A 293 -10.29 -21.43 17.18
C THR A 293 -11.24 -22.62 17.45
N GLY A 294 -10.70 -23.84 17.34
CA GLY A 294 -11.43 -25.10 17.53
C GLY A 294 -12.06 -25.70 16.26
N VAL A 295 -11.87 -25.09 15.08
CA VAL A 295 -12.17 -25.73 13.81
C VAL A 295 -10.94 -26.54 13.40
N VAL A 296 -11.08 -27.87 13.32
CA VAL A 296 -10.01 -28.76 12.84
C VAL A 296 -9.89 -28.51 11.33
N ILE A 297 -8.79 -27.90 10.92
CA ILE A 297 -8.41 -27.80 9.51
C ILE A 297 -7.56 -29.05 9.26
N PHE A 298 -8.09 -30.01 8.53
CA PHE A 298 -7.27 -31.08 7.98
C PHE A 298 -6.58 -30.50 6.74
N GLU A 299 -5.26 -30.35 6.81
CA GLU A 299 -4.44 -30.10 5.62
C GLU A 299 -4.34 -31.40 4.84
N GLU A 300 -4.77 -31.40 3.57
CA GLU A 300 -4.36 -32.41 2.57
C GLU A 300 -3.06 -31.99 1.88
#